data_AF-A0A6I8TR28-F1
#
_entry.id   AF-A0A6I8TR28-F1
#
_cell.length_a   1.000
_cell.length_b   1.000
_cell.length_c   1.000
_cell.angle_alpha   90.00
_cell.angle_beta   90.00
_cell.angle_gamma   90.00
#
_symmetry.space_group_name_H-M   'P 1'
#
loop_
_entity.id
_entity.type
_entity.pdbx_description
1 polymer ?
#
loop_
_entity_poly.entity_id
_entity_poly.type
_entity_poly.pdbx_seq_one_letter_code
_entity_poly.pdbx_strand_id
1 'polypeptide(L)'
;MASSTGSQYEQLLEMNKRSLNFNAEPSLCQLCDKLIKPRLGIVLVNCLHTFCICCLKISLLRGSTVRCPFPKGRYECVGILEQREIDMLLSPQECTGFMSRQIGALQEATESIQMQLDLLKIATEASVVLNPETFECPICMDTCQAYKGVILTECFHCLCCECLVKLINLAEDVDIKCPIKDSNRSCESVIQHLDIKNLLNAEEYNCYLERSLKKAELSADNAFHCKTPDCAGWCLVEDNVTVFHCPVCKAQNCVPCEALCVSAV
;
A
#
# COMPACT_ATOMS: atom_id res chain seq x y z
N MET A 1 11.53 15.31 59.12
CA MET A 1 12.07 16.06 57.97
C MET A 1 11.71 15.28 56.71
N ALA A 2 10.61 15.63 56.06
CA ALA A 2 10.12 14.96 54.86
C ALA A 2 10.32 15.92 53.69
N SER A 3 11.27 15.61 52.82
CA SER A 3 11.62 16.45 51.67
C SER A 3 10.67 16.20 50.51
N SER A 4 10.11 17.30 50.02
CA SER A 4 9.02 17.46 49.08
C SER A 4 9.44 17.33 47.61
N THR A 5 9.62 16.10 47.10
CA THR A 5 9.84 15.89 45.66
C THR A 5 8.55 15.84 44.84
N GLY A 6 7.38 15.66 45.48
CA GLY A 6 6.07 15.75 44.80
C GLY A 6 5.69 17.16 44.34
N SER A 7 6.16 18.19 45.03
CA SER A 7 5.79 19.59 44.75
C SER A 7 6.55 20.20 43.56
N GLN A 8 7.81 19.80 43.33
CA GLN A 8 8.64 20.46 42.32
C GLN A 8 8.29 19.98 40.90
N TYR A 9 7.94 18.71 40.73
CA TYR A 9 7.47 18.17 39.44
C TYR A 9 6.08 18.73 39.07
N GLU A 10 5.18 18.83 40.05
CA GLU A 10 3.87 19.48 39.87
C GLU A 10 4.00 20.98 39.57
N GLN A 11 4.95 21.67 40.22
CA GLN A 11 5.29 23.06 39.89
C GLN A 11 5.90 23.22 38.50
N LEU A 12 6.74 22.28 38.04
CA LEU A 12 7.28 22.27 36.68
C LEU A 12 6.19 21.99 35.63
N LEU A 13 5.22 21.11 35.94
CA LEU A 13 4.03 20.90 35.12
C LEU A 13 3.11 22.12 35.11
N GLU A 14 2.96 22.83 36.22
CA GLU A 14 2.23 24.11 36.29
C GLU A 14 2.97 25.26 35.60
N MET A 15 4.31 25.28 35.61
CA MET A 15 5.12 26.25 34.87
C MET A 15 5.13 25.97 33.37
N ASN A 16 5.10 24.70 32.94
CA ASN A 16 4.91 24.34 31.53
C ASN A 16 3.48 24.63 31.04
N LYS A 17 2.50 24.68 31.96
CA LYS A 17 1.15 25.23 31.72
C LYS A 17 1.11 26.78 31.68
N ARG A 18 2.21 27.49 31.95
CA ARG A 18 2.24 28.96 32.00
C ARG A 18 2.79 29.58 30.70
N SER A 19 1.83 30.07 29.93
CA SER A 19 1.90 31.22 29.02
C SER A 19 2.36 30.94 27.58
N LEU A 20 1.49 31.28 26.63
CA LEU A 20 1.87 31.55 25.25
C LEU A 20 3.11 32.46 25.22
N ASN A 21 3.97 32.27 24.24
CA ASN A 21 5.03 33.24 23.97
C ASN A 21 4.38 34.50 23.39
N PHE A 22 4.25 35.53 24.21
CA PHE A 22 3.81 36.83 23.73
C PHE A 22 4.99 37.69 23.32
N ASN A 23 4.76 38.64 22.41
CA ASN A 23 5.77 39.62 22.03
C ASN A 23 6.19 40.47 23.26
N ALA A 24 7.48 40.49 23.57
CA ALA A 24 8.04 41.30 24.65
C ALA A 24 8.17 42.79 24.26
N GLU A 25 8.43 43.05 22.98
CA GLU A 25 8.59 44.38 22.40
C GLU A 25 7.52 44.65 21.32
N PRO A 26 7.26 45.92 20.95
CA PRO A 26 6.38 46.23 19.83
C PRO A 26 6.87 45.55 18.54
N SER A 27 5.98 44.80 17.88
CA SER A 27 6.33 43.98 16.71
C SER A 27 5.26 44.07 15.63
N LEU A 28 5.61 43.89 14.36
CA LEU A 28 4.61 43.86 13.28
C LEU A 28 3.94 42.49 13.20
N CYS A 29 2.62 42.49 12.99
CA CYS A 29 1.89 41.29 12.64
C CYS A 29 2.28 40.81 11.23
N GLN A 30 2.71 39.56 11.08
CA GLN A 30 3.11 39.05 9.76
C GLN A 30 1.96 38.83 8.76
N LEU A 31 0.70 39.00 9.19
CA LEU A 31 -0.49 38.88 8.32
C LEU A 31 -1.13 40.21 7.92
N CYS A 32 -1.12 41.20 8.82
CA CYS A 32 -1.79 42.49 8.58
C CYS A 32 -0.87 43.70 8.63
N ASP A 33 0.43 43.49 8.85
CA ASP A 33 1.47 44.51 8.95
C ASP A 33 1.20 45.63 9.97
N LYS A 34 0.23 45.45 10.88
CA LYS A 34 -0.06 46.40 11.95
C LYS A 34 0.91 46.21 13.11
N LEU A 35 1.29 47.31 13.75
CA LEU A 35 2.09 47.32 14.97
C LEU A 35 1.30 46.72 16.14
N ILE A 36 1.84 45.69 16.75
CA ILE A 36 1.29 45.01 17.93
C ILE A 36 2.01 45.55 19.17
N LYS A 37 1.26 46.00 20.16
CA LYS A 37 1.83 46.42 21.46
C LYS A 37 2.39 45.22 22.23
N PRO A 38 3.32 45.42 23.19
CA PRO A 38 3.82 44.35 24.03
C PRO A 38 2.68 43.54 24.68
N ARG A 39 2.85 42.22 24.74
CA ARG A 39 1.88 41.25 25.28
C ARG A 39 0.54 41.11 24.54
N LEU A 40 0.39 41.67 23.34
CA LEU A 40 -0.84 41.55 22.53
C LEU A 40 -0.67 40.72 21.24
N GLY A 41 0.54 40.24 20.98
CA GLY A 41 0.88 39.39 19.84
C GLY A 41 1.41 38.05 20.30
N ILE A 42 1.12 37.01 19.54
CA ILE A 42 1.59 35.64 19.80
C ILE A 42 2.80 35.38 18.91
N VAL A 43 3.87 34.88 19.51
CA VAL A 43 5.10 34.42 18.87
C VAL A 43 5.02 32.90 18.80
N LEU A 44 4.94 32.35 17.60
CA LEU A 44 4.83 30.89 17.44
C LEU A 44 6.13 30.19 17.88
N VAL A 45 6.01 29.13 18.67
CA VAL A 45 7.18 28.43 19.24
C VAL A 45 8.06 27.83 18.15
N ASN A 46 7.45 27.21 17.14
CA ASN A 46 8.16 26.43 16.12
C ASN A 46 8.76 27.25 14.97
N CYS A 47 8.56 28.58 14.95
CA CYS A 47 9.09 29.43 13.88
C CYS A 47 9.34 30.90 14.24
N LEU A 48 9.06 31.31 15.49
CA LEU A 48 9.23 32.68 16.01
C LEU A 48 8.48 33.77 15.25
N HIS A 49 7.59 33.40 14.32
CA HIS A 49 6.74 34.36 13.62
C HIS A 49 5.69 34.94 14.57
N THR A 50 5.54 36.27 14.51
CA THR A 50 4.66 37.01 15.42
C THR A 50 3.36 37.44 14.73
N PHE A 51 2.22 37.11 15.34
CA PHE A 51 0.91 37.43 14.79
C PHE A 51 0.03 38.15 15.80
N CYS A 52 -0.87 38.99 15.29
CA CYS A 52 -1.96 39.54 16.08
C CYS A 52 -2.95 38.41 16.43
N ILE A 53 -3.49 38.38 17.65
CA ILE A 53 -4.44 37.35 18.12
C ILE A 53 -5.60 37.20 17.13
N CYS A 54 -6.20 38.31 16.69
CA CYS A 54 -7.31 38.30 15.72
C CYS A 54 -6.91 37.65 14.39
N CYS A 55 -5.71 37.93 13.90
CA CYS A 55 -5.21 37.48 12.60
C CYS A 55 -4.97 35.96 12.61
N LEU A 56 -4.31 35.48 13.67
CA LEU A 56 -4.02 34.06 13.84
C LEU A 56 -5.31 33.26 14.08
N LYS A 57 -6.23 33.80 14.89
CA LYS A 57 -7.56 33.23 15.11
C LYS A 57 -8.38 33.10 13.82
N ILE A 58 -8.46 34.17 13.03
CA ILE A 58 -9.17 34.15 11.74
C ILE A 58 -8.54 33.12 10.79
N SER A 59 -7.21 33.00 10.78
CA SER A 59 -6.51 31.99 9.97
C SER A 59 -6.90 30.57 10.35
N LEU A 60 -6.96 30.26 11.66
CA LEU A 60 -7.41 28.96 12.15
C LEU A 60 -8.89 28.70 11.87
N LEU A 61 -9.75 29.71 12.04
CA LEU A 61 -11.19 29.57 11.80
C LEU A 61 -11.55 29.38 10.32
N ARG A 62 -10.74 29.90 9.39
CA ARG A 62 -10.95 29.75 7.95
C ARG A 62 -10.21 28.56 7.36
N GLY A 63 -9.10 28.16 7.97
CA GLY A 63 -8.30 27.02 7.52
C GLY A 63 -8.70 25.68 8.14
N SER A 64 -8.07 24.63 7.62
CA SER A 64 -8.03 23.28 8.18
C SER A 64 -6.61 22.87 8.59
N THR A 65 -5.63 23.77 8.40
CA THR A 65 -4.21 23.49 8.65
C THR A 65 -3.73 24.10 9.95
N VAL A 66 -2.83 23.39 10.61
CA VAL A 66 -2.07 23.88 11.78
C VAL A 66 -0.72 24.48 11.37
N ARG A 67 -0.49 24.77 10.08
CA ARG A 67 0.77 25.36 9.63
C ARG A 67 0.81 26.85 9.94
N CYS A 68 2.02 27.36 10.16
CA CYS A 68 2.25 28.78 10.36
C CYS A 68 1.77 29.57 9.12
N PRO A 69 0.87 30.56 9.27
CA PRO A 69 0.28 31.28 8.13
C PRO A 69 1.19 32.39 7.58
N PHE A 70 2.50 32.33 7.82
CA PHE A 70 3.44 33.37 7.42
C PHE A 70 3.54 33.48 5.88
N PRO A 71 3.27 34.66 5.27
CA PRO A 71 3.16 34.78 3.82
C PRO A 71 4.40 35.35 3.10
N LYS A 72 5.44 35.85 3.81
CA LYS A 72 6.51 36.65 3.17
C LYS A 72 7.68 35.79 2.66
N GLY A 73 7.59 35.29 1.44
CA GLY A 73 8.76 34.76 0.72
C GLY A 73 8.46 33.86 -0.49
N ARG A 74 9.53 33.28 -1.06
CA ARG A 74 9.49 32.18 -2.04
C ARG A 74 9.22 30.80 -1.41
N TYR A 75 9.13 30.73 -0.08
CA TYR A 75 9.02 29.50 0.69
C TYR A 75 7.99 29.65 1.79
N GLU A 76 7.18 28.62 1.99
CA GLU A 76 6.22 28.52 3.08
C GLU A 76 6.93 28.17 4.39
N CYS A 77 6.45 28.72 5.51
CA CYS A 77 6.98 28.34 6.80
C CYS A 77 6.59 26.91 7.15
N VAL A 78 7.57 26.06 7.47
CA VAL A 78 7.34 24.66 7.86
C VAL A 78 6.80 24.54 9.29
N GLY A 79 6.87 25.62 10.09
CA GLY A 79 6.44 25.66 11.48
C GLY A 79 4.97 25.26 11.65
N ILE A 80 4.71 24.51 12.72
CA ILE A 80 3.38 24.01 13.08
C ILE A 80 2.94 24.70 14.37
N LEU A 81 1.68 25.10 14.44
CA LEU A 81 1.06 25.60 15.66
C LEU A 81 0.88 24.42 16.62
N GLU A 82 1.36 24.59 17.84
CA GLU A 82 1.17 23.59 18.88
C GLU A 82 -0.27 23.61 19.43
N GLN A 83 -0.72 22.48 19.97
CA GLN A 83 -2.07 22.34 20.52
C GLN A 83 -2.39 23.44 21.55
N ARG A 84 -1.43 23.78 22.41
CA ARG A 84 -1.57 24.85 23.40
C ARG A 84 -1.80 26.24 22.79
N GLU A 85 -1.24 26.50 21.61
CA GLU A 85 -1.42 27.77 20.88
C GLU A 85 -2.84 27.85 20.30
N ILE A 86 -3.40 26.72 19.88
CA ILE A 86 -4.75 26.59 19.34
C ILE A 86 -5.80 26.71 20.46
N ASP A 87 -5.61 25.99 21.56
CA ASP A 87 -6.57 25.94 22.68
C ASP A 87 -6.78 27.31 23.36
N MET A 88 -5.76 28.18 23.35
CA MET A 88 -5.90 29.55 23.87
C MET A 88 -6.52 30.53 22.87
N LEU A 89 -6.47 30.23 21.57
CA LEU A 89 -7.01 31.08 20.51
C LEU A 89 -8.49 30.80 20.22
N LEU A 90 -8.90 29.55 20.36
CA LEU A 90 -10.23 29.07 20.01
C LEU A 90 -11.01 28.69 21.27
N SER A 91 -12.28 29.11 21.33
CA SER A 91 -13.22 28.56 22.32
C SER A 91 -13.51 27.08 22.04
N PRO A 92 -14.06 26.32 23.00
CA PRO A 92 -14.37 24.90 22.80
C PRO A 92 -15.26 24.64 21.57
N GLN A 93 -16.24 25.50 21.30
CA GLN A 93 -17.11 25.38 20.12
C GLN A 93 -16.35 25.64 18.81
N GLU A 94 -15.48 26.64 18.79
CA GLU A 94 -14.64 26.96 17.62
C GLU A 94 -13.61 25.86 17.35
N CYS A 95 -13.06 25.25 18.40
CA CYS A 95 -12.12 24.13 18.31
C CYS A 95 -12.79 22.90 17.68
N THR A 96 -14.01 22.53 18.11
CA THR A 96 -14.77 21.44 17.48
C THR A 96 -14.96 21.67 15.98
N GLY A 97 -15.35 22.89 15.58
CA GLY A 97 -15.51 23.23 14.17
C GLY A 97 -14.20 23.17 13.37
N PHE A 98 -13.08 23.57 13.96
CA PHE A 98 -11.75 23.42 13.37
C PHE A 98 -11.36 21.96 13.19
N MET A 99 -11.52 21.13 14.22
CA MET A 99 -11.23 19.70 14.17
C MET A 99 -12.08 18.98 13.13
N SER A 100 -13.38 19.30 13.03
CA SER A 100 -14.25 18.73 11.98
C SER A 100 -13.75 19.07 10.56
N ARG A 101 -13.28 20.30 10.31
CA ARG A 101 -12.69 20.67 9.00
C ARG A 101 -11.37 19.95 8.75
N GLN A 102 -10.54 19.79 9.78
CA GLN A 102 -9.28 19.07 9.67
C GLN A 102 -9.51 17.59 9.34
N ILE A 103 -10.48 16.94 10.01
CA ILE A 103 -10.89 15.56 9.73
C ILE A 103 -11.41 15.44 8.31
N GLY A 104 -12.30 16.33 7.86
CA GLY A 104 -12.81 16.32 6.49
C GLY A 104 -11.70 16.43 5.44
N ALA A 105 -10.76 17.36 5.63
CA ALA A 105 -9.61 17.51 4.74
C ALA A 105 -8.69 16.27 4.72
N LEU A 106 -8.51 15.60 5.88
CA LEU A 106 -7.75 14.35 5.96
C LEU A 106 -8.48 13.19 5.28
N GLN A 107 -9.81 13.11 5.41
CA GLN A 107 -10.64 12.09 4.75
C GLN A 107 -10.58 12.25 3.22
N GLU A 108 -10.80 13.46 2.70
CA GLU A 108 -10.70 13.75 1.26
C GLU A 108 -9.32 13.40 0.69
N ALA A 109 -8.24 13.75 1.40
CA ALA A 109 -6.88 13.40 1.01
C ALA A 109 -6.65 11.87 0.99
N THR A 110 -7.20 11.16 1.98
CA THR A 110 -7.09 9.70 2.08
C THR A 110 -7.85 9.00 0.95
N GLU A 111 -9.07 9.44 0.65
CA GLU A 111 -9.88 8.91 -0.47
C GLU A 111 -9.18 9.14 -1.82
N SER A 112 -8.57 10.32 -2.02
CA SER A 112 -7.79 10.62 -3.22
C SER A 112 -6.58 9.69 -3.38
N ILE A 113 -5.82 9.46 -2.30
CA ILE A 113 -4.69 8.53 -2.30
C ILE A 113 -5.16 7.10 -2.57
N GLN A 114 -6.26 6.67 -1.95
CA GLN A 114 -6.82 5.33 -2.15
C GLN A 114 -7.20 5.12 -3.63
N MET A 115 -7.86 6.09 -4.25
CA MET A 115 -8.20 6.03 -5.68
C MET A 115 -6.95 5.94 -6.57
N GLN A 116 -5.90 6.71 -6.26
CA GLN A 116 -4.63 6.63 -6.99
C GLN A 116 -3.95 5.26 -6.82
N LEU A 117 -3.96 4.70 -5.62
CA LEU A 117 -3.43 3.36 -5.36
C LEU A 117 -4.19 2.28 -6.13
N ASP A 118 -5.51 2.38 -6.20
CA ASP A 118 -6.32 1.40 -6.92
C ASP A 118 -6.11 1.49 -8.44
N LEU A 119 -5.94 2.70 -9.00
CA LEU A 119 -5.54 2.88 -10.40
C LEU A 119 -4.16 2.28 -10.69
N LEU A 120 -3.18 2.46 -9.78
CA LEU A 120 -1.86 1.87 -9.93
C LEU A 120 -1.91 0.34 -9.91
N LYS A 121 -2.67 -0.26 -8.98
CA LYS A 121 -2.87 -1.72 -8.94
C LYS A 121 -3.44 -2.25 -10.25
N ILE A 122 -4.50 -1.62 -10.77
CA ILE A 122 -5.09 -2.00 -12.05
C ILE A 122 -4.05 -1.92 -13.17
N ALA A 123 -3.29 -0.82 -13.25
CA ALA A 123 -2.25 -0.67 -14.28
C ALA A 123 -1.14 -1.72 -14.17
N THR A 124 -0.71 -2.07 -12.95
CA THR A 124 0.31 -3.10 -12.72
C THR A 124 -0.20 -4.52 -12.98
N GLU A 125 -1.47 -4.80 -12.71
CA GLU A 125 -2.08 -6.12 -12.92
C GLU A 125 -2.53 -6.35 -14.38
N ALA A 126 -2.80 -5.29 -15.14
CA ALA A 126 -3.40 -5.41 -16.48
C ALA A 126 -2.40 -5.40 -17.65
N SER A 127 -1.13 -5.07 -17.44
CA SER A 127 -0.27 -4.67 -18.56
C SER A 127 0.69 -5.76 -19.02
N VAL A 128 0.23 -6.63 -19.92
CA VAL A 128 1.15 -7.27 -20.87
C VAL A 128 1.71 -6.19 -21.79
N VAL A 129 3.02 -6.12 -21.91
CA VAL A 129 3.66 -5.13 -22.79
C VAL A 129 3.56 -5.65 -24.23
N LEU A 130 2.77 -4.97 -25.05
CA LEU A 130 2.61 -5.33 -26.47
C LEU A 130 3.70 -4.68 -27.33
N ASN A 131 4.03 -5.30 -28.47
CA ASN A 131 5.00 -4.76 -29.40
C ASN A 131 4.49 -3.47 -30.08
N PRO A 132 5.19 -2.33 -30.00
CA PRO A 132 4.74 -1.09 -30.64
C PRO A 132 4.99 -1.07 -32.16
N GLU A 133 6.00 -1.81 -32.61
CA GLU A 133 6.43 -1.88 -34.01
C GLU A 133 6.38 -3.31 -34.53
N THR A 134 6.38 -3.46 -35.86
CA THR A 134 6.42 -4.78 -36.50
C THR A 134 7.76 -5.47 -36.26
N PHE A 135 7.75 -6.77 -35.98
CA PHE A 135 8.96 -7.56 -35.77
C PHE A 135 8.82 -8.96 -36.37
N GLU A 136 9.93 -9.67 -36.55
CA GLU A 136 9.93 -11.07 -36.99
C GLU A 136 9.94 -11.99 -35.77
N CYS A 137 8.96 -12.89 -35.67
CA CYS A 137 8.86 -13.79 -34.53
C CYS A 137 9.95 -14.87 -34.59
N PRO A 138 10.78 -15.05 -33.55
CA PRO A 138 11.87 -16.02 -33.56
C PRO A 138 11.43 -17.49 -33.51
N ILE A 139 10.14 -17.76 -33.28
CA ILE A 139 9.58 -19.13 -33.24
C ILE A 139 9.02 -19.55 -34.59
N CYS A 140 8.10 -18.75 -35.15
CA CYS A 140 7.44 -19.09 -36.41
C CYS A 140 8.09 -18.43 -37.64
N MET A 141 9.02 -17.48 -37.44
CA MET A 141 9.66 -16.68 -38.48
C MET A 141 8.68 -15.81 -39.29
N ASP A 142 7.46 -15.62 -38.78
CA ASP A 142 6.47 -14.75 -39.41
C ASP A 142 6.61 -13.29 -38.95
N THR A 143 6.25 -12.37 -39.83
CA THR A 143 6.17 -10.93 -39.50
C THR A 143 4.95 -10.65 -38.62
N CYS A 144 5.20 -10.31 -37.36
CA CYS A 144 4.20 -9.86 -36.41
C CYS A 144 3.92 -8.36 -36.59
N GLN A 145 2.66 -8.01 -36.79
CA GLN A 145 2.21 -6.62 -36.85
C GLN A 145 2.30 -5.93 -35.48
N ALA A 146 2.26 -4.60 -35.45
CA ALA A 146 2.15 -3.85 -34.20
C ALA A 146 0.97 -4.35 -33.36
N TYR A 147 1.19 -4.50 -32.06
CA TYR A 147 0.23 -4.99 -31.06
C TYR A 147 -0.27 -6.44 -31.27
N LYS A 148 0.46 -7.28 -32.01
CA LYS A 148 0.17 -8.72 -32.23
C LYS A 148 1.18 -9.67 -31.59
N GLY A 149 2.14 -9.14 -30.87
CA GLY A 149 3.11 -9.86 -30.06
C GLY A 149 3.27 -9.25 -28.68
N VAL A 150 3.94 -10.00 -27.83
CA VAL A 150 4.20 -9.68 -26.43
C VAL A 150 5.70 -9.50 -26.23
N ILE A 151 6.06 -8.47 -25.46
CA ILE A 151 7.39 -8.22 -24.94
C ILE A 151 7.41 -8.75 -23.50
N LEU A 152 8.20 -9.79 -23.25
CA LEU A 152 8.34 -10.35 -21.90
C LEU A 152 9.05 -9.35 -20.98
N THR A 153 8.48 -9.07 -19.81
CA THR A 153 8.96 -8.02 -18.90
C THR A 153 10.33 -8.31 -18.28
N GLU A 154 10.65 -9.59 -18.06
CA GLU A 154 11.90 -10.01 -17.41
C GLU A 154 13.12 -10.05 -18.35
N CYS A 155 12.91 -10.29 -19.65
CA CYS A 155 14.00 -10.47 -20.61
C CYS A 155 13.88 -9.62 -21.87
N PHE A 156 12.82 -8.82 -22.00
CA PHE A 156 12.53 -7.95 -23.15
C PHE A 156 12.47 -8.66 -24.51
N HIS A 157 12.32 -9.98 -24.49
CA HIS A 157 12.20 -10.80 -25.68
C HIS A 157 10.79 -10.71 -26.26
N CYS A 158 10.70 -10.49 -27.57
CA CYS A 158 9.45 -10.33 -28.30
C CYS A 158 9.01 -11.63 -28.97
N LEU A 159 7.75 -12.03 -28.77
CA LEU A 159 7.17 -13.26 -29.30
C LEU A 159 5.76 -13.01 -29.82
N CYS A 160 5.35 -13.72 -30.87
CA CYS A 160 3.97 -13.64 -31.36
C CYS A 160 2.99 -14.17 -30.30
N CYS A 161 1.80 -13.57 -30.15
CA CYS A 161 0.83 -14.01 -29.14
C CYS A 161 0.49 -15.50 -29.29
N GLU A 162 0.25 -15.95 -30.53
CA GLU A 162 -0.09 -17.35 -30.80
C GLU A 162 1.03 -18.33 -30.41
N CYS A 163 2.27 -17.94 -30.63
CA CYS A 163 3.46 -18.73 -30.35
C CYS A 163 3.62 -18.92 -28.84
N LEU A 164 3.41 -17.83 -28.09
CA LEU A 164 3.48 -17.82 -26.63
C LEU A 164 2.31 -18.60 -26.01
N VAL A 165 1.08 -18.45 -26.52
CA VAL A 165 -0.08 -19.27 -26.11
C VAL A 165 0.18 -20.76 -26.32
N LYS A 166 0.67 -21.15 -27.51
CA LYS A 166 1.00 -22.56 -27.82
C LYS A 166 2.09 -23.08 -26.91
N LEU A 167 3.14 -22.30 -26.65
CA LEU A 167 4.20 -22.66 -25.71
C LEU A 167 3.61 -22.92 -24.33
N ILE A 168 2.76 -22.01 -23.83
CA ILE A 168 2.13 -22.16 -22.52
C ILE A 168 1.27 -23.42 -22.46
N ASN A 169 0.46 -23.68 -23.49
CA ASN A 169 -0.41 -24.85 -23.52
C ASN A 169 0.36 -26.17 -23.62
N LEU A 170 1.55 -26.19 -24.22
CA LEU A 170 2.40 -27.37 -24.34
C LEU A 170 3.38 -27.57 -23.18
N ALA A 171 3.61 -26.54 -22.36
CA ALA A 171 4.57 -26.62 -21.27
C ALA A 171 4.13 -27.65 -20.22
N GLU A 172 5.01 -28.60 -19.92
CA GLU A 172 4.78 -29.60 -18.88
C GLU A 172 5.15 -29.07 -17.48
N ASP A 173 6.09 -28.12 -17.40
CA ASP A 173 6.56 -27.52 -16.14
C ASP A 173 5.64 -26.40 -15.62
N VAL A 174 5.66 -26.21 -14.30
CA VAL A 174 4.94 -25.10 -13.62
C VAL A 174 5.57 -23.76 -14.02
N ASP A 175 6.90 -23.71 -14.01
CA ASP A 175 7.69 -22.57 -14.45
C ASP A 175 8.02 -22.70 -15.94
N ILE A 176 7.43 -21.82 -16.75
CA ILE A 176 7.61 -21.84 -18.20
C ILE A 176 8.73 -20.86 -18.56
N LYS A 177 9.85 -21.38 -19.08
CA LYS A 177 10.99 -20.55 -19.48
C LYS A 177 10.77 -19.86 -20.83
N CYS A 178 11.44 -18.72 -21.01
CA CYS A 178 11.53 -18.04 -22.28
C CYS A 178 12.18 -18.95 -23.34
N PRO A 179 11.58 -19.12 -24.53
CA PRO A 179 12.07 -20.04 -25.55
C PRO A 179 13.25 -19.48 -26.38
N ILE A 180 13.61 -18.20 -26.18
CA ILE A 180 14.64 -17.54 -26.99
C ILE A 180 16.04 -18.00 -26.57
N LYS A 181 16.89 -18.26 -27.56
CA LYS A 181 18.32 -18.51 -27.40
C LYS A 181 19.09 -17.31 -27.93
N ASP A 182 19.73 -16.55 -27.04
CA ASP A 182 20.57 -15.42 -27.43
C ASP A 182 22.04 -15.85 -27.45
N SER A 183 22.73 -15.59 -28.56
CA SER A 183 24.20 -15.64 -28.65
C SER A 183 24.85 -16.89 -28.02
N ASN A 184 24.32 -18.07 -28.35
CA ASN A 184 24.72 -19.41 -27.86
C ASN A 184 24.33 -19.80 -26.42
N ARG A 185 23.46 -19.03 -25.75
CA ARG A 185 22.88 -19.41 -24.45
C ARG A 185 21.36 -19.34 -24.47
N SER A 186 20.70 -20.31 -23.85
CA SER A 186 19.25 -20.26 -23.63
C SER A 186 18.92 -19.16 -22.62
N CYS A 187 17.85 -18.40 -22.87
CA CYS A 187 17.32 -17.48 -21.87
C CYS A 187 16.77 -18.28 -20.67
N GLU A 188 17.19 -17.92 -19.46
CA GLU A 188 16.78 -18.60 -18.22
C GLU A 188 15.59 -17.90 -17.53
N SER A 189 15.10 -16.80 -18.09
CA SER A 189 13.96 -16.06 -17.53
C SER A 189 12.68 -16.89 -17.61
N VAL A 190 11.92 -16.89 -16.51
CA VAL A 190 10.60 -17.53 -16.41
C VAL A 190 9.55 -16.51 -16.85
N ILE A 191 8.60 -16.96 -17.67
CA ILE A 191 7.45 -16.17 -18.11
C ILE A 191 6.56 -15.92 -16.89
N GLN A 192 6.25 -14.66 -16.63
CA GLN A 192 5.51 -14.28 -15.43
C GLN A 192 4.06 -14.76 -15.51
N HIS A 193 3.52 -15.12 -14.35
CA HIS A 193 2.13 -15.57 -14.23
C HIS A 193 1.12 -14.53 -14.76
N LEU A 194 1.45 -13.25 -14.60
CA LEU A 194 0.63 -12.15 -15.11
C LEU A 194 0.62 -12.10 -16.64
N ASP A 195 1.76 -12.37 -17.29
CA ASP A 195 1.85 -12.46 -18.74
C ASP A 195 0.98 -13.61 -19.26
N ILE A 196 1.03 -14.76 -18.58
CA ILE A 196 0.20 -15.93 -18.89
C ILE A 196 -1.29 -15.61 -18.73
N LYS A 197 -1.68 -15.04 -17.58
CA LYS A 197 -3.08 -14.75 -17.24
C LYS A 197 -3.74 -13.78 -18.22
N ASN A 198 -3.01 -12.76 -18.65
CA ASN A 198 -3.53 -11.72 -19.53
C ASN A 198 -3.47 -12.12 -21.02
N LEU A 199 -2.66 -13.13 -21.38
CA LEU A 199 -2.56 -13.65 -22.74
C LEU A 199 -3.60 -14.73 -23.05
N LEU A 200 -3.88 -15.61 -22.08
CA LEU A 200 -4.83 -16.71 -22.23
C LEU A 200 -6.27 -16.25 -22.01
N ASN A 201 -7.21 -16.89 -22.71
CA ASN A 201 -8.62 -16.75 -22.35
C ASN A 201 -8.95 -17.52 -21.06
N ALA A 202 -10.15 -17.31 -20.50
CA ALA A 202 -10.53 -17.91 -19.23
C ALA A 202 -10.47 -19.46 -19.22
N GLU A 203 -10.84 -20.11 -20.31
CA GLU A 203 -10.81 -21.58 -20.41
C GLU A 203 -9.38 -22.11 -20.49
N GLU A 204 -8.55 -21.51 -21.34
CA GLU A 204 -7.13 -21.86 -21.49
C GLU A 204 -6.36 -21.64 -20.17
N TYR A 205 -6.63 -20.53 -19.50
CA TYR A 205 -6.00 -20.18 -18.24
C TYR A 205 -6.40 -21.15 -17.12
N ASN A 206 -7.67 -21.55 -17.04
CA ASN A 206 -8.12 -22.56 -16.07
C ASN A 206 -7.45 -23.92 -16.34
N CYS A 207 -7.32 -24.33 -17.61
CA CYS A 207 -6.61 -25.55 -17.97
C CYS A 207 -5.12 -25.50 -17.54
N TYR A 208 -4.46 -24.36 -17.78
CA TYR A 208 -3.09 -24.11 -17.30
C TYR A 208 -3.00 -24.19 -15.76
N LEU A 209 -3.95 -23.57 -15.04
CA LEU A 209 -3.99 -23.61 -13.58
C LEU A 209 -4.18 -25.03 -13.04
N GLU A 210 -5.14 -25.80 -13.58
CA GLU A 210 -5.39 -27.18 -13.16
C GLU A 210 -4.16 -28.06 -13.36
N ARG A 211 -3.48 -27.93 -14.52
CA ARG A 211 -2.25 -28.65 -14.79
C ARG A 211 -1.13 -28.25 -13.83
N SER A 212 -0.99 -26.96 -13.57
CA SER A 212 0.04 -26.43 -12.66
C SER A 212 -0.19 -26.88 -11.22
N LEU A 213 -1.44 -26.89 -10.75
CA LEU A 213 -1.82 -27.39 -9.43
C LEU A 213 -1.54 -28.88 -9.28
N LYS A 214 -1.94 -29.70 -10.27
CA LYS A 214 -1.62 -31.15 -10.28
C LYS A 214 -0.13 -31.42 -10.22
N LYS A 215 0.68 -30.60 -10.89
CA LYS A 215 2.14 -30.77 -10.87
C LYS A 215 2.75 -30.32 -9.54
N ALA A 216 2.29 -29.22 -8.98
CA ALA A 216 2.69 -28.78 -7.64
C ALA A 216 2.35 -29.84 -6.58
N GLU A 217 1.16 -30.44 -6.68
CA GLU A 217 0.72 -31.57 -5.85
C GLU A 217 1.66 -32.79 -6.01
N LEU A 218 1.93 -33.23 -7.24
CA LEU A 218 2.80 -34.39 -7.51
C LEU A 218 4.27 -34.20 -7.12
N SER A 219 4.74 -32.95 -7.05
CA SER A 219 6.12 -32.62 -6.69
C SER A 219 6.31 -32.33 -5.20
N ALA A 220 5.22 -32.24 -4.43
CA ALA A 220 5.27 -31.97 -3.01
C ALA A 220 5.36 -33.29 -2.21
N ASP A 221 6.51 -33.54 -1.59
CA ASP A 221 6.76 -34.74 -0.78
C ASP A 221 5.79 -34.87 0.42
N ASN A 222 5.23 -33.75 0.88
CA ASN A 222 4.33 -33.67 2.02
C ASN A 222 2.86 -33.45 1.63
N ALA A 223 2.48 -33.77 0.39
CA ALA A 223 1.08 -33.73 -0.03
C ALA A 223 0.27 -34.88 0.61
N PHE A 224 -0.84 -34.53 1.27
CA PHE A 224 -1.80 -35.48 1.82
C PHE A 224 -3.14 -35.37 1.10
N HIS A 225 -3.64 -36.50 0.60
CA HIS A 225 -4.93 -36.61 -0.06
C HIS A 225 -6.04 -37.02 0.90
N CYS A 226 -7.19 -36.37 0.78
CA CYS A 226 -8.39 -36.80 1.47
C CYS A 226 -8.71 -38.25 1.10
N LYS A 227 -9.02 -39.06 2.11
CA LYS A 227 -9.30 -40.50 1.96
C LYS A 227 -10.79 -40.79 1.74
N THR A 228 -11.61 -39.75 1.58
CA THR A 228 -13.00 -39.88 1.13
C THR A 228 -13.04 -40.29 -0.34
N PRO A 229 -13.77 -41.35 -0.73
CA PRO A 229 -13.93 -41.72 -2.13
C PRO A 229 -14.41 -40.55 -3.00
N ASP A 230 -13.84 -40.43 -4.19
CA ASP A 230 -14.13 -39.38 -5.19
C ASP A 230 -13.93 -37.92 -4.71
N CYS A 231 -13.17 -37.72 -3.63
CA CYS A 231 -12.85 -36.37 -3.15
C CYS A 231 -11.50 -35.89 -3.71
N ALA A 232 -11.50 -34.76 -4.41
CA ALA A 232 -10.28 -34.12 -4.93
C ALA A 232 -9.53 -33.26 -3.89
N GLY A 233 -9.94 -33.30 -2.62
CA GLY A 233 -9.34 -32.47 -1.57
C GLY A 233 -7.95 -32.98 -1.16
N TRP A 234 -6.99 -32.07 -1.05
CA TRP A 234 -5.64 -32.35 -0.57
C TRP A 234 -5.08 -31.16 0.21
N CYS A 235 -3.97 -31.37 0.92
CA CYS A 235 -3.22 -30.31 1.58
C CYS A 235 -1.72 -30.63 1.63
N LEU A 236 -0.91 -29.61 1.91
CA LEU A 236 0.48 -29.81 2.33
C LEU A 236 0.51 -29.99 3.85
N VAL A 237 1.15 -31.06 4.31
CA VAL A 237 1.26 -31.40 5.73
C VAL A 237 2.58 -30.88 6.28
N GLU A 238 2.51 -30.11 7.36
CA GLU A 238 3.69 -29.76 8.15
C GLU A 238 3.92 -30.77 9.28
N ASP A 239 5.14 -30.82 9.80
CA ASP A 239 5.49 -31.68 10.92
C ASP A 239 4.55 -31.40 12.11
N ASN A 240 3.98 -32.46 12.69
CA ASN A 240 3.05 -32.48 13.85
C ASN A 240 1.54 -32.32 13.57
N VAL A 241 1.09 -32.32 12.30
CA VAL A 241 -0.36 -32.38 12.01
C VAL A 241 -0.87 -33.82 12.14
N THR A 242 -1.83 -34.03 13.04
CA THR A 242 -2.46 -35.36 13.24
C THR A 242 -3.80 -35.49 12.55
N VAL A 243 -4.51 -34.39 12.36
CA VAL A 243 -5.88 -34.37 11.84
C VAL A 243 -5.99 -33.35 10.71
N PHE A 244 -6.52 -33.79 9.57
CA PHE A 244 -6.85 -32.96 8.42
C PHE A 244 -8.37 -32.87 8.24
N HIS A 245 -8.90 -31.65 8.22
CA HIS A 245 -10.30 -31.39 7.89
C HIS A 245 -10.40 -30.98 6.43
N CYS A 246 -10.98 -31.85 5.59
CA CYS A 246 -11.03 -31.62 4.16
C CYS A 246 -11.94 -30.41 3.84
N PRO A 247 -11.45 -29.37 3.14
CA PRO A 247 -12.27 -28.21 2.80
C PRO A 247 -13.36 -28.54 1.77
N VAL A 248 -13.18 -29.63 0.99
CA VAL A 248 -14.10 -30.08 -0.07
C VAL A 248 -15.27 -30.88 0.50
N CYS A 249 -15.01 -32.04 1.10
CA CYS A 249 -16.06 -32.94 1.61
C CYS A 249 -16.38 -32.75 3.09
N LYS A 250 -15.65 -31.88 3.80
CA LYS A 250 -15.76 -31.63 5.26
C LYS A 250 -15.45 -32.84 6.15
N ALA A 251 -14.98 -33.96 5.59
CA ALA A 251 -14.60 -35.13 6.37
C ALA A 251 -13.29 -34.92 7.13
N GLN A 252 -13.21 -35.54 8.32
CA GLN A 252 -12.02 -35.56 9.14
C GLN A 252 -11.14 -36.76 8.78
N ASN A 253 -9.87 -36.51 8.50
CA ASN A 253 -8.87 -37.51 8.13
C ASN A 253 -7.78 -37.54 9.20
N CYS A 254 -7.33 -38.74 9.57
CA CYS A 254 -6.15 -38.93 10.40
C CYS A 254 -4.94 -38.98 9.47
N VAL A 255 -4.05 -37.98 9.58
CA VAL A 255 -2.86 -37.86 8.73
C VAL A 255 -1.87 -39.01 9.01
N PRO A 256 -1.52 -39.34 10.28
CA PRO A 256 -0.61 -40.46 10.57
C PRO A 256 -1.15 -41.83 10.17
N CYS A 257 -2.47 -42.03 10.25
CA CYS A 257 -3.09 -43.31 9.89
C CYS A 257 -3.45 -43.43 8.41
N GLU A 258 -3.33 -42.34 7.64
CA GLU A 258 -3.78 -42.25 6.25
C GLU A 258 -5.22 -42.74 6.03
N ALA A 259 -6.14 -42.40 6.95
CA ALA A 259 -7.50 -42.92 6.94
C ALA A 259 -8.53 -41.88 7.39
N LEU A 260 -9.81 -42.13 7.07
CA LEU A 260 -10.92 -41.35 7.61
C LEU A 260 -11.08 -41.58 9.11
N CYS A 261 -11.27 -40.51 9.88
CA CYS A 261 -11.67 -40.61 11.27
C CYS A 261 -13.15 -40.99 11.32
N VAL A 262 -13.43 -42.27 11.53
CA VAL A 262 -14.79 -42.74 11.80
C VAL A 262 -15.08 -42.55 13.28
N SER A 263 -16.08 -41.73 13.61
CA SER A 263 -16.61 -41.68 14.98
C SER A 263 -17.19 -43.06 15.29
N ALA A 264 -16.66 -43.74 16.30
CA ALA A 264 -17.29 -44.94 16.83
C ALA A 264 -18.66 -44.55 17.36
N VAL A 265 -19.72 -45.00 16.68
CA VAL A 265 -21.11 -44.93 17.15
C VAL A 265 -21.37 -46.16 18.02
#